data_AF-A0A0C6WYZ0-F1
#
_entry.id   AF-A0A0C6WYZ0-F1
#
_cell.length_a   1.000
_cell.length_b   1.000
_cell.length_c   1.000
_cell.angle_alpha   90.00
_cell.angle_beta   90.00
_cell.angle_gamma   90.00
#
_symmetry.space_group_name_H-M   'P 1'
#
loop_
_entity.id
_entity.type
_entity.pdbx_description
1 polymer ?
#
loop_
_entity_poly.entity_id
_entity_poly.type
_entity_poly.pdbx_seq_one_letter_code
_entity_poly.pdbx_strand_id
1 'polypeptide(L)'
;AKNQVAMNPENTVFDAKRLIGRKFTDDTVQSDMKHWSFHVVSEGGKPKIEVEYKAETKRFFPEEISSMVLTKMKETAEAYLGQTVTNAVITVPAYFNDSQRQATKDAGTISGLNVLRIINEPTA
;
A
#
# COMPACT_ATOMS: atom_id res chain seq x y z
N ALA A 1 -8.59 9.23 7.43
CA ALA A 1 -8.54 9.18 5.95
C ALA A 1 -9.92 9.05 5.33
N LYS A 2 -10.65 7.94 5.50
CA LYS A 2 -11.93 7.69 4.81
C LYS A 2 -13.00 8.80 4.99
N ASN A 3 -13.16 9.34 6.20
CA ASN A 3 -14.23 10.31 6.50
C ASN A 3 -14.10 11.66 5.77
N GLN A 4 -12.92 12.01 5.27
CA GLN A 4 -12.65 13.28 4.59
C GLN A 4 -12.50 13.13 3.07
N VAL A 5 -12.74 11.94 2.51
CA VAL A 5 -12.54 11.66 1.08
C VAL A 5 -13.37 12.60 0.18
N ALA A 6 -14.57 12.98 0.61
CA ALA A 6 -15.43 13.89 -0.15
C ALA A 6 -14.91 15.34 -0.18
N MET A 7 -14.10 15.73 0.82
CA MET A 7 -13.54 17.09 0.92
C MET A 7 -12.15 17.20 0.30
N ASN A 8 -11.41 16.09 0.22
CA ASN A 8 -10.06 16.05 -0.34
C ASN A 8 -9.82 14.76 -1.16
N PRO A 9 -10.56 14.57 -2.28
CA PRO A 9 -10.58 13.30 -3.01
C PRO A 9 -9.27 13.02 -3.75
N GLU A 10 -8.58 14.04 -4.26
CA GLU A 10 -7.34 13.87 -5.04
C GLU A 10 -6.14 13.46 -4.17
N ASN A 11 -6.17 13.79 -2.88
CA ASN A 11 -5.10 13.47 -1.93
C ASN A 11 -5.49 12.37 -0.92
N THR A 12 -6.69 11.79 -1.08
CA THR A 12 -7.12 10.63 -0.27
C THR A 12 -6.90 9.36 -1.07
N VAL A 13 -5.79 8.70 -0.81
CA VAL A 13 -5.40 7.47 -1.51
C VAL A 13 -6.13 6.26 -0.91
N PHE A 14 -6.65 5.41 -1.80
CA PHE A 14 -7.24 4.10 -1.49
C PHE A 14 -6.80 3.11 -2.56
N ASP A 15 -7.13 1.82 -2.38
CA ASP A 15 -6.87 0.79 -3.39
C ASP A 15 -5.40 0.63 -3.83
N ALA A 16 -4.42 1.08 -3.02
CA ALA A 16 -2.99 0.91 -3.30
C ALA A 16 -2.60 -0.56 -3.55
N LYS A 17 -3.33 -1.52 -2.97
CA LYS A 17 -3.18 -2.96 -3.20
C LYS A 17 -3.41 -3.37 -4.68
N ARG A 18 -4.15 -2.58 -5.46
CA ARG A 18 -4.33 -2.81 -6.91
C ARG A 18 -3.09 -2.44 -7.72
N LEU A 19 -2.24 -1.55 -7.20
CA LEU A 19 -1.01 -1.07 -7.85
C LEU A 19 0.25 -1.83 -7.39
N ILE A 20 0.24 -2.42 -6.21
CA ILE A 20 1.43 -3.02 -5.59
C ILE A 20 2.03 -4.12 -6.47
N GLY A 21 3.36 -4.04 -6.70
CA GLY A 21 4.12 -4.99 -7.52
C GLY A 21 3.74 -5.04 -9.01
N ARG A 22 2.99 -4.06 -9.52
CA ARG A 22 2.63 -3.95 -10.94
C ARG A 22 3.53 -2.97 -11.68
N LYS A 23 3.51 -3.05 -13.02
CA LYS A 23 4.10 -2.00 -13.87
C LYS A 23 3.05 -0.95 -14.19
N PHE A 24 3.50 0.29 -14.41
CA PHE A 24 2.61 1.38 -14.79
C PHE A 24 1.83 1.04 -16.07
N THR A 25 2.47 0.35 -17.01
CA THR A 25 1.91 -0.01 -18.32
C THR A 25 0.97 -1.21 -18.29
N ASP A 26 0.74 -1.86 -17.15
CA ASP A 26 -0.17 -3.01 -17.09
C ASP A 26 -1.61 -2.55 -17.40
N ASP A 27 -2.33 -3.29 -18.26
CA ASP A 27 -3.68 -2.93 -18.69
C ASP A 27 -4.64 -2.74 -17.51
N THR A 28 -4.50 -3.55 -16.47
CA THR A 28 -5.29 -3.42 -15.24
C THR A 28 -5.02 -2.10 -14.52
N VAL A 29 -3.76 -1.63 -14.51
CA VAL A 29 -3.39 -0.34 -13.91
C VAL A 29 -3.99 0.80 -14.73
N GLN A 30 -3.82 0.75 -16.06
CA GLN A 30 -4.36 1.76 -16.97
C GLN A 30 -5.90 1.83 -16.92
N SER A 31 -6.57 0.69 -16.72
CA SER A 31 -8.02 0.65 -16.54
C SER A 31 -8.45 1.20 -15.18
N ASP A 32 -7.83 0.73 -14.09
CA ASP A 32 -8.19 1.13 -12.73
C ASP A 32 -7.96 2.64 -12.49
N MET A 33 -6.91 3.22 -13.08
CA MET A 33 -6.61 4.66 -13.02
C MET A 33 -7.75 5.57 -13.50
N LYS A 34 -8.61 5.09 -14.41
CA LYS A 34 -9.76 5.86 -14.91
C LYS A 34 -10.86 6.05 -13.86
N HIS A 35 -10.80 5.29 -12.77
CA HIS A 35 -11.83 5.25 -11.73
C HIS A 35 -11.36 5.85 -10.40
N TRP A 36 -10.09 6.23 -10.29
CA TRP A 36 -9.55 6.86 -9.09
C TRP A 36 -9.56 8.38 -9.19
N SER A 37 -9.76 9.03 -8.05
CA SER A 37 -9.69 10.48 -7.92
C SER A 37 -8.26 11.01 -7.76
N PHE A 38 -7.32 10.16 -7.34
CA PHE A 38 -5.91 10.52 -7.16
C PHE A 38 -5.10 10.20 -8.41
N HIS A 39 -3.96 10.89 -8.56
CA HIS A 39 -3.11 10.76 -9.73
C HIS A 39 -2.09 9.62 -9.57
N VAL A 40 -1.86 8.88 -10.65
CA VAL A 40 -0.80 7.87 -10.73
C VAL A 40 0.13 8.23 -11.87
N VAL A 41 1.42 8.32 -11.58
CA VAL A 41 2.49 8.66 -12.53
C VAL A 41 3.45 7.49 -12.69
N SER A 42 4.20 7.48 -13.80
CA SER A 42 5.25 6.49 -14.04
C SER A 42 6.61 7.03 -13.59
N GLU A 43 7.34 6.25 -12.81
CA GLU A 43 8.75 6.50 -12.53
C GLU A 43 9.55 5.21 -12.74
N GLY A 44 10.44 5.21 -13.74
CA GLY A 44 11.19 4.00 -14.09
C GLY A 44 10.30 2.82 -14.52
N GLY A 45 9.10 3.09 -15.04
CA GLY A 45 8.11 2.07 -15.43
C GLY A 45 7.27 1.51 -14.29
N LYS A 46 7.50 1.96 -13.04
CA LYS A 46 6.68 1.61 -11.87
C LYS A 46 5.63 2.70 -11.62
N PRO A 47 4.42 2.33 -11.17
CA PRO A 47 3.42 3.31 -10.79
C PRO A 47 3.79 3.96 -9.46
N LYS A 48 3.62 5.28 -9.37
CA LYS A 48 3.66 6.05 -8.12
C LYS A 48 2.37 6.85 -7.98
N ILE A 49 1.86 6.92 -6.76
CA ILE A 49 0.73 7.79 -6.42
C ILE A 49 1.27 9.19 -6.17
N GLU A 50 0.76 10.19 -6.89
CA GLU A 50 1.11 11.59 -6.75
C GLU A 50 0.02 12.32 -5.94
N VAL A 51 0.42 13.01 -4.89
CA VAL A 51 -0.47 13.79 -4.01
C VAL A 51 0.19 15.11 -3.64
N GLU A 52 -0.63 16.11 -3.34
CA GLU A 52 -0.20 17.32 -2.66
C GLU A 52 -0.21 17.09 -1.15
N TYR A 53 0.96 17.23 -0.53
CA TYR A 53 1.11 17.12 0.92
C TYR A 53 1.91 18.30 1.44
N LYS A 54 1.29 19.08 2.34
CA LYS A 54 1.86 20.32 2.90
C LYS A 54 2.31 21.32 1.82
N ALA A 55 1.47 21.53 0.80
CA ALA A 55 1.73 22.39 -0.36
C ALA A 55 2.92 21.96 -1.22
N GLU A 56 3.37 20.70 -1.10
CA GLU A 56 4.39 20.11 -1.97
C GLU A 56 3.84 18.88 -2.67
N THR A 57 4.18 18.73 -3.96
CA THR A 57 3.93 17.49 -4.69
C THR A 57 4.83 16.38 -4.15
N LYS A 58 4.23 15.31 -3.65
CA LYS A 58 4.92 14.10 -3.20
C LYS A 58 4.48 12.91 -4.05
N ARG A 59 5.40 11.98 -4.25
CA ARG A 59 5.18 10.74 -5.00
C ARG A 59 5.55 9.56 -4.15
N PHE A 60 4.64 8.62 -4.01
CA PHE A 60 4.80 7.44 -3.19
C PHE A 60 4.64 6.18 -4.03
N PHE A 61 5.50 5.19 -3.81
CA PHE A 61 5.26 3.85 -4.31
C PHE A 61 4.06 3.21 -3.59
N PRO A 62 3.34 2.28 -4.23
CA PRO A 62 2.23 1.56 -3.60
C PRO A 62 2.60 0.85 -2.29
N GLU A 63 3.81 0.32 -2.20
CA GLU A 63 4.38 -0.29 -1.01
C GLU A 63 4.57 0.70 0.15
N GLU A 64 4.89 1.98 -0.12
CA GLU A 64 4.98 3.04 0.90
C GLU A 64 3.60 3.43 1.42
N ILE A 65 2.59 3.49 0.55
CA ILE A 65 1.21 3.72 1.01
C ILE A 65 0.71 2.53 1.84
N SER A 66 1.03 1.31 1.41
CA SER A 66 0.68 0.09 2.14
C SER A 66 1.40 0.02 3.49
N SER A 67 2.66 0.49 3.58
CA SER A 67 3.40 0.54 4.84
C SER A 67 2.76 1.51 5.83
N MET A 68 2.19 2.65 5.39
CA MET A 68 1.45 3.55 6.27
C MET A 68 0.22 2.87 6.89
N VAL A 69 -0.49 2.03 6.12
CA VAL A 69 -1.60 1.21 6.63
C VAL A 69 -1.09 0.18 7.65
N LEU A 70 0.01 -0.52 7.34
CA LEU A 70 0.62 -1.50 8.24
C LEU A 70 1.13 -0.86 9.54
N THR A 71 1.73 0.32 9.48
CA THR A 71 2.12 1.11 10.67
C THR A 71 0.91 1.39 11.55
N LYS A 72 -0.25 1.76 10.96
CA LYS A 72 -1.47 1.98 11.75
C LYS A 72 -1.97 0.69 12.41
N MET A 73 -1.86 -0.45 11.74
CA MET A 73 -2.22 -1.76 12.30
C MET A 73 -1.27 -2.18 13.42
N LYS A 74 0.04 -1.95 13.25
CA LYS A 74 1.06 -2.13 14.27
C LYS A 74 0.75 -1.29 15.51
N GLU A 75 0.57 0.02 15.37
CA GLU A 75 0.21 0.92 16.48
C GLU A 75 -1.05 0.46 17.23
N THR A 76 -2.05 -0.04 16.48
CA THR A 76 -3.29 -0.55 17.07
C THR A 76 -3.03 -1.79 17.92
N ALA A 77 -2.21 -2.72 17.43
CA ALA A 77 -1.80 -3.90 18.18
C ALA A 77 -0.93 -3.54 19.40
N GLU A 78 0.00 -2.60 19.25
CA GLU A 78 0.85 -2.11 20.34
C GLU A 78 0.03 -1.43 21.45
N ALA A 79 -0.96 -0.62 21.08
CA ALA A 79 -1.87 0.02 22.03
C ALA A 79 -2.71 -1.01 22.82
N TYR A 80 -3.09 -2.11 22.18
CA TYR A 80 -3.81 -3.20 22.83
C TYR A 80 -2.92 -4.05 23.76
N LEU A 81 -1.68 -4.34 23.33
CA LEU A 81 -0.76 -5.22 24.04
C LEU A 81 0.10 -4.50 25.10
N GLY A 82 0.25 -3.19 25.00
CA GLY A 82 1.12 -2.40 25.88
C GLY A 82 2.62 -2.60 25.65
N GLN A 83 3.02 -3.15 24.50
CA GLN A 83 4.42 -3.43 24.16
C GLN A 83 4.65 -3.31 22.64
N THR A 84 5.91 -3.17 22.23
CA THR A 84 6.30 -3.11 20.81
C THR A 84 5.98 -4.41 20.06
N VAL A 85 5.43 -4.26 18.86
CA VAL A 85 5.12 -5.38 17.94
C VAL A 85 6.11 -5.37 16.79
N THR A 86 6.93 -6.42 16.71
CA THR A 86 7.98 -6.52 15.70
C THR A 86 7.69 -7.59 14.65
N ASN A 87 7.18 -8.76 15.04
CA ASN A 87 7.01 -9.88 14.13
C ASN A 87 5.58 -9.94 13.59
N ALA A 88 5.42 -10.19 12.28
CA ALA A 88 4.11 -10.29 11.66
C ALA A 88 4.06 -11.37 10.56
N VAL A 89 2.87 -11.92 10.36
CA VAL A 89 2.49 -12.67 9.15
C VAL A 89 1.50 -11.80 8.40
N ILE A 90 1.71 -11.63 7.09
CA ILE A 90 0.87 -10.78 6.24
C ILE A 90 0.20 -11.65 5.17
N THR A 91 -1.11 -11.47 4.97
CA THR A 91 -1.88 -12.21 3.97
C THR A 91 -1.87 -11.48 2.62
N VAL A 92 -1.92 -12.25 1.52
CA VAL A 92 -2.07 -11.74 0.14
C VAL A 92 -3.06 -12.59 -0.65
N PRO A 93 -3.68 -12.06 -1.71
CA PRO A 93 -4.53 -12.86 -2.59
C PRO A 93 -3.76 -14.04 -3.19
N ALA A 94 -4.40 -15.20 -3.32
CA ALA A 94 -3.73 -16.41 -3.81
C ALA A 94 -3.12 -16.24 -5.21
N TYR A 95 -3.72 -15.38 -6.04
CA TYR A 95 -3.28 -15.07 -7.40
C TYR A 95 -2.15 -14.02 -7.47
N PHE A 96 -1.67 -13.47 -6.35
CA PHE A 96 -0.52 -12.56 -6.36
C PHE A 96 0.73 -13.29 -6.84
N ASN A 97 1.41 -12.68 -7.81
CA ASN A 97 2.70 -13.14 -8.32
C ASN A 97 3.84 -12.76 -7.37
N ASP A 98 5.06 -13.23 -7.67
CA ASP A 98 6.23 -13.01 -6.83
C ASP A 98 6.57 -11.53 -6.62
N SER A 99 6.42 -10.69 -7.64
CA SER A 99 6.68 -9.25 -7.52
C SER A 99 5.69 -8.58 -6.56
N GLN A 100 4.42 -8.98 -6.58
CA GLN A 100 3.39 -8.43 -5.69
C GLN A 100 3.58 -8.92 -4.25
N ARG A 101 3.97 -10.18 -4.07
CA ARG A 101 4.35 -10.75 -2.76
C ARG A 101 5.55 -10.04 -2.17
N GLN A 102 6.60 -9.82 -2.97
CA GLN A 102 7.79 -9.11 -2.53
C GLN A 102 7.48 -7.66 -2.16
N ALA A 103 6.75 -6.92 -3.00
CA ALA A 103 6.36 -5.54 -2.68
C ALA A 103 5.48 -5.44 -1.42
N THR A 104 4.62 -6.44 -1.16
CA THR A 104 3.85 -6.51 0.10
C THR A 104 4.75 -6.78 1.30
N LYS A 105 5.76 -7.63 1.16
CA LYS A 105 6.77 -7.87 2.19
C LYS A 105 7.59 -6.61 2.47
N ASP A 106 7.99 -5.89 1.42
CA ASP A 106 8.72 -4.63 1.51
C ASP A 106 7.91 -3.57 2.26
N ALA A 107 6.60 -3.46 2.00
CA ALA A 107 5.70 -2.61 2.79
C ALA A 107 5.73 -2.96 4.29
N GLY A 108 5.75 -4.25 4.63
CA GLY A 108 5.93 -4.72 6.01
C GLY A 108 7.26 -4.28 6.59
N THR A 109 8.37 -4.45 5.86
CA THR A 109 9.70 -4.00 6.29
C THR A 109 9.77 -2.47 6.50
N ILE A 110 9.20 -1.68 5.59
CA ILE A 110 9.14 -0.20 5.70
C ILE A 110 8.34 0.22 6.96
N SER A 111 7.30 -0.54 7.33
CA SER A 111 6.53 -0.30 8.56
C SER A 111 7.26 -0.72 9.86
N GLY A 112 8.49 -1.23 9.75
CA GLY A 112 9.28 -1.71 10.89
C GLY A 112 8.76 -3.05 11.44
N LEU A 113 8.18 -3.89 10.58
CA LEU A 113 7.79 -5.26 10.90
C LEU A 113 8.79 -6.25 10.28
N ASN A 114 9.18 -7.25 11.07
CA ASN A 114 9.81 -8.47 10.59
C ASN A 114 8.72 -9.42 10.04
N VAL A 115 8.62 -9.49 8.72
CA VAL A 115 7.64 -10.32 8.03
C VAL A 115 8.12 -11.78 8.01
N LEU A 116 7.59 -12.57 8.95
CA LEU A 116 7.93 -13.99 9.12
C LEU A 116 7.49 -14.83 7.91
N ARG A 117 6.31 -14.52 7.37
CA ARG A 117 5.74 -15.21 6.23
C ARG A 117 4.71 -14.34 5.50
N ILE A 118 4.67 -14.49 4.18
CA ILE A 118 3.52 -14.09 3.36
C ILE A 118 2.69 -15.35 3.11
N ILE A 119 1.42 -15.32 3.50
CA ILE A 119 0.49 -16.45 3.31
C ILE A 119 -0.66 -16.07 2.40
N ASN A 120 -1.26 -17.05 1.74
CA ASN A 120 -2.45 -16.81 0.92
C ASN A 120 -3.65 -16.55 1.83
N GLU A 121 -4.46 -15.54 1.50
CA GLU A 121 -5.73 -15.25 2.16
C GLU A 121 -6.63 -16.48 2.36
N PRO A 122 -6.88 -17.36 1.36
CA PRO A 122 -7.71 -18.56 1.58
C PRO A 122 -7.06 -19.65 2.45
N THR A 123 -5.76 -19.54 2.75
CA THR A 123 -5.04 -20.50 3.60
C THR A 123 -5.00 -20.06 5.07
N ALA A 124 -5.13 -18.75 5.32
CA ALA A 124 -5.12 -18.15 6.65
C ALA A 124 -6.44 -18.42 7.39
#